data_AF-A0A2S8FQ54-F1
#
_entry.id   AF-A0A2S8FQ54-F1
#
_cell.length_a   1.000
_cell.length_b   1.000
_cell.length_c   1.000
_cell.angle_alpha   90.00
_cell.angle_beta   90.00
_cell.angle_gamma   90.00
#
_symmetry.space_group_name_H-M   'P 1'
#
loop_
_entity.id
_entity.type
_entity.pdbx_description
1 polymer ?
#
loop_
_entity_poly.entity_id
_entity_poly.type
_entity_poly.pdbx_seq_one_letter_code
_entity_poly.pdbx_strand_id
1 'polypeptide(L)'
;MSATPAPQQEPITDSPWFWLYLFATTALILLVVFRSKLDIRQAEIERQHQARELASQTLEVGQDAAPSDSPLTVSTPENTLIGWSYIYVVLGLLVSVGWVRLWYVRFRKPDDPPPSADQQP
;
A
#
# COMPACT_ATOMS: atom_id res chain seq x y z
N MET A 1 -54.31 1.18 -7.44
CA MET A 1 -53.22 0.20 -7.23
C MET A 1 -51.91 0.97 -7.22
N SER A 2 -51.43 1.36 -6.04
CA SER A 2 -50.16 2.07 -5.87
C SER A 2 -49.04 1.03 -5.84
N ALA A 3 -48.20 1.00 -6.88
CA ALA A 3 -47.01 0.18 -6.90
C ALA A 3 -46.01 0.77 -5.88
N THR A 4 -45.73 0.03 -4.81
CA THR A 4 -44.63 0.36 -3.90
C THR A 4 -43.33 0.27 -4.69
N PRO A 5 -42.54 1.35 -4.82
CA PRO A 5 -41.26 1.27 -5.52
C PRO A 5 -40.37 0.28 -4.78
N ALA A 6 -39.80 -0.67 -5.52
CA ALA A 6 -38.83 -1.61 -4.98
C ALA A 6 -37.68 -0.83 -4.32
N PRO A 7 -37.13 -1.32 -3.18
CA PRO A 7 -36.04 -0.63 -2.51
C PRO A 7 -34.87 -0.48 -3.48
N GLN A 8 -34.57 0.76 -3.88
CA GLN A 8 -33.43 1.07 -4.72
C GLN A 8 -32.18 0.83 -3.89
N GLN A 9 -31.44 -0.21 -4.25
CA GLN A 9 -30.17 -0.51 -3.62
C GLN A 9 -29.15 0.52 -4.11
N GLU A 10 -28.52 1.24 -3.18
CA GLU A 10 -27.53 2.27 -3.53
C GLU A 10 -26.42 1.68 -4.41
N PRO A 11 -26.03 2.36 -5.50
CA PRO A 11 -24.92 1.95 -6.36
C PRO A 11 -23.63 1.78 -5.57
N ILE A 12 -22.86 0.72 -5.86
CA ILE A 12 -21.57 0.46 -5.19
C ILE A 12 -20.55 1.59 -5.40
N THR A 13 -20.71 2.35 -6.49
CA THR A 13 -19.86 3.48 -6.86
C THR A 13 -20.02 4.70 -5.96
N ASP A 14 -21.10 4.77 -5.17
CA ASP A 14 -21.37 5.88 -4.26
C ASP A 14 -20.63 5.72 -2.92
N SER A 15 -20.05 4.54 -2.66
CA SER A 15 -19.26 4.29 -1.45
C SER A 15 -17.81 4.76 -1.62
N PRO A 16 -17.30 5.67 -0.76
CA PRO A 16 -15.89 6.08 -0.81
C PRO A 16 -14.91 4.91 -0.58
N TRP A 17 -15.38 3.81 0.02
CA TRP A 17 -14.59 2.61 0.31
C TRP A 17 -14.38 1.73 -0.92
N PHE A 18 -15.35 1.76 -1.84
CA PHE A 18 -15.18 1.14 -3.15
C PHE A 18 -14.04 1.82 -3.91
N TRP A 19 -13.97 3.15 -3.91
CA TRP A 19 -12.90 3.90 -4.56
C TRP A 19 -11.54 3.67 -3.90
N LEU A 20 -11.49 3.68 -2.56
CA LEU A 20 -10.26 3.35 -1.83
C LEU A 20 -9.71 1.98 -2.27
N TYR A 21 -10.58 0.96 -2.30
CA TYR A 21 -10.21 -0.39 -2.72
C TYR A 21 -9.77 -0.43 -4.19
N LEU A 22 -10.53 0.20 -5.09
CA LEU A 22 -10.23 0.23 -6.52
C LEU A 22 -8.86 0.87 -6.79
N PHE A 23 -8.63 2.09 -6.28
CA PHE A 23 -7.38 2.80 -6.50
C PHE A 23 -6.18 2.10 -5.84
N ALA A 24 -6.34 1.59 -4.61
CA ALA A 24 -5.26 0.85 -3.95
C ALA A 24 -4.91 -0.43 -4.72
N THR A 25 -5.90 -1.15 -5.24
CA THR A 25 -5.69 -2.36 -6.05
C THR A 25 -5.01 -2.02 -7.37
N THR A 26 -5.48 -0.99 -8.07
CA THR A 26 -4.84 -0.53 -9.32
C THR A 26 -3.40 -0.08 -9.08
N ALA A 27 -3.15 0.70 -8.04
CA ALA A 27 -1.80 1.14 -7.67
C ALA A 27 -0.89 -0.05 -7.34
N LEU A 28 -1.41 -1.08 -6.65
CA LEU A 28 -0.66 -2.28 -6.32
C LEU A 28 -0.28 -3.07 -7.57
N ILE A 29 -1.22 -3.22 -8.50
CA ILE A 29 -0.97 -3.88 -9.80
C ILE A 29 0.10 -3.12 -10.59
N LEU A 30 -0.05 -1.80 -10.71
CA LEU A 30 0.93 -0.97 -11.42
C LEU A 30 2.31 -1.09 -10.77
N LEU A 31 2.39 -1.05 -9.44
CA LEU A 31 3.64 -1.21 -8.73
C LEU A 31 4.32 -2.55 -9.03
N VAL A 32 3.56 -3.65 -9.04
CA VAL A 32 4.10 -4.98 -9.38
C VAL A 32 4.61 -5.02 -10.83
N VAL A 33 3.83 -4.49 -11.77
CA VAL A 33 4.19 -4.47 -13.20
C VAL A 33 5.42 -3.59 -13.47
N PHE A 34 5.49 -2.42 -12.84
CA PHE A 34 6.57 -1.46 -13.06
C PHE A 34 7.78 -1.67 -12.16
N ARG A 35 7.74 -2.61 -11.20
CA ARG A 35 8.83 -2.90 -10.25
C ARG A 35 10.19 -3.00 -10.93
N SER A 36 10.31 -3.86 -11.94
CA SER A 36 11.58 -4.09 -12.65
C SER A 36 12.19 -2.82 -13.26
N LYS A 37 11.35 -1.88 -13.73
CA LYS A 37 11.81 -0.62 -14.31
C LYS A 37 12.25 0.39 -13.24
N LEU A 38 11.65 0.32 -12.06
CA LEU A 38 11.95 1.23 -10.95
C LEU A 38 13.20 0.77 -10.18
N ASP A 39 13.42 -0.54 -10.05
CA ASP A 39 14.62 -1.12 -9.43
C ASP A 39 15.91 -0.66 -10.13
N ILE A 40 15.93 -0.68 -11.48
CA ILE A 40 17.08 -0.23 -12.28
C ILE A 40 17.42 1.23 -11.98
N ARG A 41 16.39 2.08 -11.81
CA ARG A 41 16.59 3.51 -11.57
C ARG A 41 17.04 3.80 -10.15
N GLN A 42 16.50 3.10 -9.16
CA GLN A 42 16.93 3.26 -7.77
C GLN A 42 18.37 2.79 -7.57
N ALA A 43 18.76 1.68 -8.20
CA ALA A 43 20.13 1.18 -8.13
C ALA A 43 21.16 2.17 -8.71
N GLU A 44 20.83 2.83 -9.82
CA GLU A 44 21.73 3.85 -10.40
C GLU A 44 21.86 5.08 -9.49
N ILE A 45 20.76 5.53 -8.88
CA ILE A 45 20.76 6.66 -7.94
C ILE A 45 21.58 6.33 -6.69
N GLU A 46 21.33 5.19 -6.05
CA GLU A 46 22.06 4.79 -4.84
C GLU A 46 23.56 4.59 -5.11
N ARG A 47 23.92 4.03 -6.27
CA ARG A 47 25.32 3.89 -6.69
C ARG A 47 26.02 5.25 -6.84
N GLN A 48 25.35 6.23 -7.43
CA GLN A 48 25.91 7.58 -7.58
C GLN A 48 26.06 8.30 -6.23
N HIS A 49 25.12 8.09 -5.31
CA HIS A 49 25.21 8.62 -3.95
C HIS A 49 26.39 7.99 -3.18
N GLN A 50 26.53 6.66 -3.21
CA GLN A 50 27.64 5.97 -2.56
C GLN A 50 29.01 6.37 -3.13
N ALA A 51 29.11 6.56 -4.44
CA ALA A 51 30.35 7.06 -5.06
C ALA A 51 30.74 8.46 -4.54
N ARG A 52 29.76 9.33 -4.27
CA ARG A 52 30.00 10.67 -3.71
C ARG A 52 30.41 10.61 -2.24
N GLU A 53 29.77 9.75 -1.45
CA GLU A 53 30.15 9.54 -0.04
C GLU A 53 31.57 9.01 0.09
N LEU A 54 31.96 8.05 -0.77
CA LEU A 54 33.34 7.54 -0.80
C LEU A 54 34.34 8.62 -1.22
N ALA A 55 33.99 9.46 -2.20
CA ALA A 55 34.85 10.57 -2.62
C ALA A 55 35.01 11.63 -1.52
N SER A 56 33.94 11.97 -0.78
CA SER A 56 34.02 12.89 0.36
C SER A 56 34.81 12.29 1.52
N GLN A 57 34.61 11.00 1.83
CA GLN A 57 35.39 10.31 2.86
C GLN A 57 36.87 10.21 2.47
N THR A 58 37.20 9.99 1.19
CA THR A 58 38.60 9.98 0.72
C THR A 58 39.26 11.36 0.86
N LEU A 59 38.50 12.44 0.66
CA LEU A 59 38.99 13.81 0.88
C LEU A 59 39.15 14.15 2.37
N GLU A 60 38.30 13.64 3.25
CA GLU A 60 38.42 13.84 4.71
C GLU A 60 39.51 12.95 5.34
N VAL A 61 39.64 11.69 4.92
CA VAL A 61 40.65 10.71 5.39
C VAL A 61 42.04 11.02 4.85
N GLY A 62 42.15 11.82 3.78
CA GLY A 62 43.41 12.35 3.27
C GLY A 62 44.14 13.29 4.24
N GLN A 63 43.53 13.63 5.38
CA GLN A 63 44.15 14.50 6.38
C GLN A 63 44.52 13.79 7.69
N ASP A 64 43.82 12.74 8.15
CA ASP A 64 44.21 11.93 9.32
C ASP A 64 43.46 10.57 9.36
N ALA A 65 44.19 9.46 9.60
CA ALA A 65 43.77 8.10 10.02
C ALA A 65 43.68 6.94 9.00
N ALA A 66 44.22 5.78 9.41
CA ALA A 66 44.23 4.48 8.73
C ALA A 66 43.07 3.55 9.21
N PRO A 67 43.01 2.29 8.73
CA PRO A 67 41.95 1.69 7.92
C PRO A 67 40.70 1.27 8.71
N SER A 68 39.51 1.58 8.19
CA SER A 68 38.24 1.09 8.73
C SER A 68 37.80 -0.18 7.98
N ASP A 69 38.06 -1.35 8.58
CA ASP A 69 37.49 -2.66 8.23
C ASP A 69 35.97 -2.73 8.51
N SER A 70 35.19 -1.85 7.87
CA SER A 70 33.74 -2.02 7.79
C SER A 70 33.44 -2.55 6.39
N PRO A 71 32.84 -3.74 6.24
CA PRO A 71 32.34 -4.19 4.94
C PRO A 71 31.20 -3.25 4.55
N LEU A 72 31.55 -2.18 3.83
CA LEU A 72 30.63 -1.23 3.23
C LEU A 72 29.69 -2.04 2.34
N THR A 73 28.48 -2.26 2.86
CA THR A 73 27.44 -3.00 2.17
C THR A 73 26.93 -2.08 1.08
N VAL A 74 27.54 -2.20 -0.11
CA VAL A 74 27.16 -1.47 -1.31
C VAL A 74 25.70 -1.78 -1.64
N SER A 75 24.92 -0.75 -1.96
CA SER A 75 23.52 -0.95 -2.36
C SER A 75 23.49 -1.64 -3.71
N THR A 76 22.97 -2.85 -3.75
CA THR A 76 22.66 -3.55 -5.00
C THR A 76 21.18 -3.34 -5.34
N PRO A 77 20.75 -3.59 -6.60
CA PRO A 77 19.32 -3.56 -6.97
C PRO A 77 18.43 -4.45 -6.06
N GLU A 78 19.05 -5.42 -5.41
CA GLU A 78 18.43 -6.37 -4.48
C GLU A 78 18.48 -5.91 -3.01
N ASN A 79 19.27 -4.88 -2.69
CA ASN A 79 19.50 -4.37 -1.33
C ASN A 79 19.47 -2.83 -1.31
N THR A 80 18.34 -2.28 -1.74
CA THR A 80 18.01 -0.86 -1.66
C THR A 80 17.65 -0.49 -0.22
N LEU A 81 18.23 0.59 0.31
CA LEU A 81 18.12 1.01 1.73
C LEU A 81 16.68 1.41 2.10
N ILE A 82 15.90 1.87 1.11
CA ILE A 82 14.45 2.07 1.18
C ILE A 82 13.79 1.05 0.24
N GLY A 83 13.56 -0.14 0.79
CA GLY A 83 12.93 -1.23 0.05
C GLY A 83 11.47 -0.95 -0.31
N TRP A 84 11.04 -1.42 -1.47
CA TRP A 84 9.65 -1.41 -1.93
C TRP A 84 8.65 -2.07 -0.96
N SER A 85 9.16 -2.85 0.00
CA SER A 85 8.39 -3.53 1.04
C SER A 85 7.43 -2.60 1.78
N TYR A 86 7.86 -1.39 2.15
CA TYR A 86 7.00 -0.44 2.86
C TYR A 86 5.79 -0.01 2.04
N ILE A 87 5.97 0.25 0.75
CA ILE A 87 4.88 0.60 -0.16
C ILE A 87 3.92 -0.58 -0.32
N TYR A 88 4.43 -1.81 -0.45
CA TYR A 88 3.58 -3.01 -0.49
C TYR A 88 2.76 -3.18 0.78
N VAL A 89 3.34 -2.96 1.96
CA VAL A 89 2.64 -3.05 3.24
C VAL A 89 1.53 -2.01 3.32
N VAL A 90 1.82 -0.75 2.98
CA VAL A 90 0.83 0.33 3.03
C VAL A 90 -0.31 0.09 2.03
N LEU A 91 0.00 -0.25 0.77
CA LEU A 91 -1.05 -0.54 -0.21
C LEU A 91 -1.85 -1.78 0.16
N GLY A 92 -1.20 -2.84 0.64
CA GLY A 92 -1.87 -4.05 1.11
C GLY A 92 -2.82 -3.76 2.28
N LEU A 93 -2.42 -2.88 3.20
CA LEU A 93 -3.27 -2.41 4.29
C LEU A 93 -4.48 -1.64 3.76
N LEU A 94 -4.28 -0.70 2.83
CA LEU A 94 -5.38 0.07 2.23
C LEU A 94 -6.38 -0.82 1.47
N VAL A 95 -5.89 -1.79 0.69
CA VAL A 95 -6.71 -2.80 0.01
C VAL A 95 -7.52 -3.59 1.04
N SER A 96 -6.87 -4.07 2.11
CA SER A 96 -7.51 -4.85 3.16
C SER A 96 -8.61 -4.06 3.90
N VAL A 97 -8.32 -2.81 4.28
CA VAL A 97 -9.29 -1.92 4.95
C VAL A 97 -10.47 -1.61 4.04
N GLY A 98 -10.21 -1.27 2.77
CA GLY A 98 -11.24 -1.01 1.77
C GLY A 98 -12.15 -2.22 1.55
N TRP A 99 -11.55 -3.40 1.40
CA TRP A 99 -12.27 -4.67 1.24
C TRP A 99 -13.12 -5.01 2.47
N VAL A 100 -12.52 -5.03 3.66
CA VAL A 100 -13.22 -5.39 4.91
C VAL A 100 -14.40 -4.46 5.16
N ARG A 101 -14.22 -3.15 4.99
CA ARG A 101 -15.31 -2.21 5.25
C ARG A 101 -16.40 -2.25 4.18
N LEU A 102 -16.04 -2.44 2.90
CA LEU A 102 -17.01 -2.64 1.83
C LEU A 102 -17.85 -3.90 2.10
N TRP A 103 -17.18 -5.00 2.47
CA TRP A 103 -17.85 -6.25 2.83
C TRP A 103 -18.78 -6.06 4.03
N TYR A 104 -18.31 -5.37 5.06
CA TYR A 104 -19.09 -5.09 6.27
C TYR A 104 -20.35 -4.25 5.99
N VAL A 105 -20.22 -3.15 5.23
CA VAL A 105 -21.36 -2.26 4.90
C VAL A 105 -22.42 -3.00 4.08
N ARG A 106 -21.98 -3.96 3.24
CA ARG A 106 -22.87 -4.62 2.30
C ARG A 106 -23.53 -5.89 2.84
N PHE A 107 -22.82 -6.65 3.68
CA PHE A 107 -23.25 -7.99 4.10
C PHE A 107 -23.69 -8.08 5.57
N ARG A 108 -23.50 -7.05 6.40
CA ARG A 108 -24.20 -6.98 7.70
C ARG A 108 -25.67 -6.64 7.46
N LYS A 109 -26.52 -7.67 7.39
CA LYS A 109 -27.96 -7.51 7.57
C LYS A 109 -28.21 -7.12 9.04
N PRO A 110 -29.07 -6.14 9.33
CA PRO A 110 -29.61 -5.97 10.68
C PRO A 110 -30.30 -7.26 11.09
N ASP A 111 -30.05 -7.73 12.31
CA ASP A 111 -30.82 -8.82 12.88
C ASP A 111 -32.31 -8.41 12.84
N ASP A 112 -33.14 -9.21 12.17
CA ASP A 112 -34.59 -8.97 12.15
C ASP A 112 -35.07 -8.89 13.61
N PRO A 113 -35.76 -7.82 14.02
CA PRO A 113 -36.28 -7.74 15.38
C PRO A 113 -37.23 -8.93 15.61
N PRO A 114 -37.15 -9.58 16.78
CA PRO A 114 -37.99 -10.74 17.07
C PRO A 114 -39.47 -10.36 16.89
N PRO A 115 -40.30 -11.25 16.31
CA PRO A 115 -41.70 -10.95 16.05
C PRO A 115 -42.38 -10.52 17.35
N SER A 116 -42.91 -9.29 17.35
CA SER A 116 -43.62 -8.71 18.48
C SER A 116 -44.75 -9.65 18.91
N ALA A 117 -44.71 -10.12 20.16
CA ALA A 117 -45.68 -11.05 20.74
C ALA A 117 -47.08 -10.45 20.96
N ASP A 118 -47.41 -9.32 20.32
CA ASP A 118 -48.64 -8.55 20.53
C ASP A 118 -49.75 -8.87 19.52
N GLN A 119 -49.61 -9.95 18.75
CA GLN A 119 -50.70 -10.53 17.95
C GLN A 119 -51.18 -11.84 18.59
N GLN A 120 -51.90 -11.74 19.71
CA GLN A 120 -52.87 -12.77 20.07
C GLN A 120 -54.23 -12.11 20.37
N PRO A 121 -55.34 -12.72 19.89
CA PRO A 121 -56.67 -12.14 19.82
C PRO A 121 -57.35 -11.96 21.18
#